data_AF-A0A2J6I834-F1
#
_entry.id   AF-A0A2J6I834-F1
#
_cell.length_a   1.000
_cell.length_b   1.000
_cell.length_c   1.000
_cell.angle_alpha   90.00
_cell.angle_beta   90.00
_cell.angle_gamma   90.00
#
_symmetry.space_group_name_H-M   'P 1'
#
loop_
_entity.id
_entity.type
_entity.pdbx_description
1 polymer ?
#
loop_
_entity_poly.entity_id
_entity_poly.type
_entity_poly.pdbx_seq_one_letter_code
_entity_poly.pdbx_strand_id
1 'polypeptide(L)'
;MFYCYILYSPKLDKFYIGSTSLEPLERLGRHLNEYYGNNKFTAKTKDWELFFSIECSSKGQAQKVERHIKRMKSKVYLKNIRKYPDISIKLLEKYKYPS
;
A
#
# COMPACT_ATOMS: atom_id res chain seq x y z
N MET A 1 -8.69 12.88 -0.89
CA MET A 1 -7.65 12.11 -1.60
C MET A 1 -7.64 10.69 -1.06
N PHE A 2 -7.30 9.68 -1.86
CA PHE A 2 -7.14 8.30 -1.39
C PHE A 2 -5.74 7.79 -1.73
N TYR A 3 -5.25 6.82 -1.00
CA TYR A 3 -3.90 6.29 -1.19
C TYR A 3 -3.93 4.76 -1.18
N CYS A 4 -3.14 4.15 -2.07
CA CYS A 4 -2.70 2.78 -1.91
C CYS A 4 -1.25 2.81 -1.39
N TYR A 5 -1.00 2.20 -0.24
CA TYR A 5 0.31 2.18 0.40
C TYR A 5 0.83 0.75 0.54
N ILE A 6 2.15 0.64 0.49
CA ILE A 6 2.91 -0.59 0.68
C ILE A 6 3.84 -0.35 1.87
N LEU A 7 3.70 -1.17 2.89
CA LEU A 7 4.63 -1.24 4.01
C LEU A 7 5.54 -2.45 3.84
N TYR A 8 6.79 -2.32 4.26
CA TYR A 8 7.76 -3.41 4.31
C TYR A 8 8.23 -3.60 5.75
N SER A 9 8.34 -4.85 6.20
CA SER A 9 9.01 -5.20 7.44
C SER A 9 10.33 -5.90 7.09
N PRO A 10 11.49 -5.26 7.34
CA PRO A 10 12.80 -5.90 7.17
C PRO A 10 12.97 -7.16 8.01
N LYS A 11 12.44 -7.20 9.25
CA LYS A 11 12.55 -8.36 10.15
C LYS A 11 11.78 -9.56 9.65
N LEU A 12 10.59 -9.35 9.09
CA LEU A 12 9.75 -10.44 8.58
C LEU A 12 9.96 -10.73 7.09
N ASP A 13 10.73 -9.89 6.39
CA ASP A 13 10.85 -9.83 4.92
C ASP A 13 9.47 -9.94 4.22
N LYS A 14 8.50 -9.17 4.75
CA LYS A 14 7.10 -9.20 4.34
C LYS A 14 6.62 -7.83 3.92
N PHE A 15 5.71 -7.84 2.94
CA PHE A 15 5.03 -6.65 2.46
C PHE A 15 3.57 -6.66 2.91
N TYR A 16 3.09 -5.52 3.37
CA TYR A 16 1.68 -5.27 3.64
C TYR A 16 1.18 -4.21 2.66
N ILE A 17 0.09 -4.51 1.97
CA ILE A 17 -0.53 -3.58 1.02
C ILE A 17 -1.93 -3.23 1.52
N GLY A 18 -2.23 -1.94 1.59
CA GLY A 18 -3.53 -1.45 1.99
C GLY A 18 -3.93 -0.18 1.24
N SER A 19 -5.17 0.24 1.43
CA SER A 19 -5.66 1.53 0.98
C SER A 19 -6.20 2.35 2.15
N THR A 20 -6.12 3.67 2.06
CA THR A 20 -6.61 4.60 3.08
C THR A 20 -7.08 5.90 2.45
N SER A 21 -7.95 6.62 3.16
CA SER A 21 -8.32 8.01 2.85
C SER A 21 -7.51 9.03 3.65
N LEU A 22 -6.62 8.56 4.52
CA LEU A 22 -5.71 9.38 5.33
C LEU A 22 -4.34 9.45 4.65
N GLU A 23 -3.53 10.43 5.00
CA GLU A 23 -2.14 10.48 4.55
C GLU A 23 -1.39 9.18 4.92
N PRO A 24 -0.58 8.60 4.01
CA PRO A 24 0.13 7.35 4.26
C PRO A 24 1.00 7.37 5.53
N LEU A 25 1.61 8.51 5.84
CA LEU A 25 2.42 8.71 7.05
C LEU A 25 1.58 8.70 8.32
N GLU A 26 0.41 9.33 8.32
CA GLU A 26 -0.52 9.27 9.44
C GLU A 26 -1.03 7.83 9.66
N ARG A 27 -1.31 7.13 8.55
CA ARG A 27 -1.69 5.72 8.59
C ARG A 27 -0.58 4.83 9.14
N LEU A 28 0.68 5.08 8.77
CA LEU A 28 1.85 4.40 9.31
C LEU A 28 1.97 4.62 10.82
N GLY A 29 1.82 5.86 11.28
CA GLY A 29 1.81 6.19 12.72
C GLY A 29 0.76 5.38 13.49
N ARG A 30 -0.44 5.18 12.94
CA ARG A 30 -1.47 4.32 13.54
C ARG A 30 -1.12 2.83 13.54
N HIS A 31 -0.32 2.36 12.59
CA HIS A 31 0.18 0.98 12.59
C HIS A 31 1.28 0.78 13.64
N LEU A 32 2.16 1.76 13.83
CA LEU A 32 3.25 1.72 14.80
C LEU A 32 2.76 1.88 16.25
N ASN A 33 1.77 2.76 16.47
CA ASN A 33 1.22 3.04 17.80
C ASN A 33 0.17 2.01 18.28
N GLU A 34 0.09 0.83 17.69
CA GLU A 34 -0.84 -0.26 18.09
C GLU A 34 -2.32 0.15 18.16
N TYR A 35 -2.72 1.24 17.50
CA TYR A 35 -4.04 1.87 17.63
C TYR A 35 -5.21 0.92 17.31
N TYR A 36 -4.96 -0.20 16.63
CA TYR A 36 -5.98 -1.18 16.24
C TYR A 36 -5.89 -2.53 17.00
N GLY A 37 -5.11 -2.62 18.08
CA GLY A 37 -5.01 -3.78 18.95
C GLY A 37 -4.24 -4.98 18.37
N ASN A 38 -3.94 -5.95 19.26
CA ASN A 38 -3.03 -7.09 19.03
C ASN A 38 -3.48 -8.12 17.98
N ASN A 39 -4.68 -7.99 17.40
CA ASN A 39 -5.26 -9.01 16.50
C ASN A 39 -5.03 -8.74 15.00
N LYS A 40 -4.34 -7.66 14.61
CA LYS A 40 -4.07 -7.40 13.19
C LYS A 40 -2.72 -7.97 12.77
N PHE A 41 -2.62 -8.43 11.52
CA PHE A 41 -1.39 -8.97 10.93
C PHE A 41 -0.18 -8.03 11.08
N THR A 42 -0.41 -6.72 11.13
CA THR A 42 0.63 -5.69 11.32
C THR A 42 1.06 -5.52 12.78
N ALA A 43 0.33 -6.04 13.77
CA ALA A 43 0.75 -5.99 15.19
C ALA A 43 1.89 -6.99 15.51
N LYS A 44 2.20 -7.91 14.58
CA LYS A 44 3.26 -8.92 14.76
C LYS A 44 4.66 -8.32 14.86
N THR A 45 4.84 -7.09 14.39
CA THR A 45 6.13 -6.40 14.44
C THR A 45 5.91 -4.89 14.33
N LYS A 46 6.84 -4.11 14.90
CA LYS A 46 6.81 -2.64 14.92
C LYS A 46 7.81 -2.02 13.94
N ASP A 47 8.47 -2.82 13.12
CA ASP A 47 9.47 -2.38 12.12
C ASP A 47 8.84 -2.14 10.74
N TRP A 48 7.55 -1.81 10.69
CA TRP A 48 6.92 -1.47 9.41
C TRP A 48 7.44 -0.13 8.93
N GLU A 49 7.95 -0.10 7.71
CA GLU A 49 8.41 1.10 7.03
C GLU A 49 7.54 1.36 5.80
N LEU A 50 7.24 2.62 5.51
CA LEU A 50 6.56 2.99 4.27
C LEU A 50 7.51 2.73 3.10
N PHE A 51 7.22 1.68 2.34
CA PHE A 51 8.04 1.30 1.20
C PHE A 51 7.66 2.09 -0.05
N PHE A 52 6.36 2.29 -0.29
CA PHE A 52 5.84 3.02 -1.44
C PHE A 52 4.38 3.44 -1.22
N SER A 53 3.94 4.51 -1.88
CA SER A 53 2.54 4.93 -1.89
C SER A 53 2.15 5.51 -3.25
N ILE A 54 0.89 5.30 -3.63
CA ILE A 54 0.28 5.81 -4.84
C ILE A 54 -0.94 6.62 -4.45
N GLU A 55 -0.95 7.90 -4.81
CA GLU A 55 -2.11 8.78 -4.70
C GLU A 55 -3.16 8.42 -5.75
N CYS A 56 -4.40 8.29 -5.31
CA CYS A 56 -5.55 7.88 -6.10
C CYS A 56 -6.66 8.93 -5.96
N SER A 57 -7.36 9.21 -7.06
CA SER A 57 -8.44 10.19 -7.13
C SER A 57 -9.70 9.74 -6.38
N SER A 58 -9.91 8.43 -6.23
CA SER A 58 -11.11 7.87 -5.58
C SER A 58 -10.81 6.62 -4.75
N LYS A 59 -11.72 6.32 -3.81
CA LYS A 59 -11.70 5.08 -3.03
C LYS A 59 -11.71 3.84 -3.92
N GLY A 60 -12.54 3.88 -4.97
CA GLY A 60 -12.67 2.79 -5.93
C GLY A 60 -11.36 2.52 -6.69
N GLN A 61 -10.69 3.58 -7.15
CA GLN A 61 -9.38 3.47 -7.79
C GLN A 61 -8.35 2.88 -6.82
N ALA A 62 -8.25 3.41 -5.59
CA ALA A 62 -7.31 2.90 -4.58
C ALA A 62 -7.53 1.41 -4.29
N GLN A 63 -8.78 0.97 -4.14
CA GLN A 63 -9.12 -0.45 -3.91
C GLN A 63 -8.83 -1.34 -5.13
N LYS A 64 -9.05 -0.85 -6.35
CA LYS A 64 -8.72 -1.57 -7.59
C LYS A 64 -7.20 -1.72 -7.75
N VAL A 65 -6.43 -0.65 -7.50
CA VAL A 65 -4.97 -0.65 -7.49
C VAL A 65 -4.43 -1.60 -6.42
N GLU A 66 -4.93 -1.52 -5.19
CA GLU A 66 -4.55 -2.41 -4.07
C GLU A 66 -4.76 -3.88 -4.46
N ARG A 67 -5.93 -4.21 -5.01
CA ARG A 67 -6.26 -5.57 -5.45
C ARG A 67 -5.36 -6.03 -6.58
N HIS A 68 -5.04 -5.15 -7.53
CA HIS A 68 -4.10 -5.45 -8.60
C HIS A 68 -2.73 -5.83 -8.05
N ILE A 69 -2.16 -4.97 -7.19
CA ILE A 69 -0.85 -5.19 -6.59
C ILE A 69 -0.84 -6.49 -5.77
N LYS A 70 -1.89 -6.75 -4.99
CA LYS A 70 -2.04 -8.00 -4.23
C LYS A 70 -2.12 -9.24 -5.12
N ARG A 71 -2.75 -9.14 -6.29
CA ARG A 71 -2.86 -10.25 -7.26
C ARG A 71 -1.53 -10.62 -7.90
N MET A 72 -0.64 -9.65 -8.09
CA MET A 72 0.68 -9.91 -8.70
C MET A 72 1.53 -10.88 -7.86
N LYS A 73 1.38 -10.88 -6.52
CA LYS A 73 2.08 -11.78 -5.58
C LYS A 73 3.60 -11.87 -5.81
N SER A 74 4.21 -10.82 -6.34
CA SER A 74 5.61 -10.81 -6.76
C SER A 74 6.39 -9.72 -6.04
N LYS A 75 7.42 -10.12 -5.28
CA LYS A 75 8.36 -9.18 -4.64
C LYS A 75 9.10 -8.33 -5.69
N VAL A 76 9.40 -8.90 -6.86
CA VAL A 76 10.02 -8.17 -7.97
C VAL A 76 9.10 -7.08 -8.48
N TYR A 77 7.80 -7.36 -8.61
CA TYR A 77 6.81 -6.35 -9.01
C TYR A 77 6.73 -5.20 -8.00
N LEU A 78 6.73 -5.49 -6.70
CA LEU A 78 6.75 -4.46 -5.65
C LEU A 78 8.04 -3.62 -5.67
N LYS A 79 9.21 -4.23 -5.96
CA LYS A 79 10.44 -3.45 -6.14
C LYS A 79 10.39 -2.59 -7.40
N ASN A 80 9.84 -3.12 -8.49
CA ASN A 80 9.72 -2.43 -9.75
C ASN A 80 8.76 -1.25 -9.68
N ILE A 81 7.63 -1.35 -8.99
CA ILE A 81 6.68 -0.23 -8.88
C ILE A 81 7.31 0.98 -8.16
N ARG A 82 8.24 0.75 -7.22
CA ARG A 82 9.02 1.80 -6.57
C ARG A 82 10.11 2.36 -7.48
N LYS A 83 10.72 1.53 -8.34
CA LYS A 83 11.82 1.91 -9.23
C LYS A 83 11.35 2.61 -10.51
N TYR A 84 10.21 2.20 -11.04
CA TYR A 84 9.70 2.64 -12.35
C TYR A 84 8.34 3.32 -12.19
N PRO A 85 8.27 4.67 -12.24
CA PRO A 85 7.03 5.42 -12.06
C PRO A 85 5.99 5.13 -13.16
N ASP A 86 6.42 4.66 -14.34
CA ASP A 86 5.51 4.26 -15.42
C ASP A 86 4.49 3.20 -14.98
N ILE A 87 4.88 2.33 -14.04
CA ILE A 87 4.00 1.28 -13.53
C ILE A 87 2.85 1.89 -12.72
N SER A 88 3.13 2.84 -11.82
CA SER A 88 2.09 3.51 -11.04
C SER A 88 1.20 4.37 -11.93
N ILE A 89 1.76 5.09 -12.90
CA ILE A 89 1.00 5.89 -13.87
C ILE A 89 0.05 5.00 -14.67
N LYS A 90 0.54 3.89 -15.24
CA LYS A 90 -0.29 2.92 -15.98
C LYS A 90 -1.41 2.33 -15.13
N LEU A 91 -1.17 2.07 -13.85
CA LEU A 91 -2.19 1.59 -12.93
C LEU A 91 -3.27 2.65 -12.66
N LEU A 92 -2.85 3.91 -12.45
CA LEU A 92 -3.78 5.01 -12.24
C LEU A 92 -4.67 5.22 -13.46
N GLU A 93 -4.08 5.29 -14.64
CA GLU A 93 -4.79 5.40 -15.92
C GLU A 93 -5.76 4.22 -16.13
N LYS A 94 -5.29 2.99 -15.91
CA LYS A 94 -6.10 1.77 -16.04
C LYS A 94 -7.32 1.75 -15.12
N TYR A 95 -7.22 2.34 -13.93
CA TYR A 95 -8.28 2.34 -12.92
C TYR A 95 -8.92 3.71 -12.69
N LYS A 96 -8.71 4.65 -13.62
CA LYS A 96 -9.17 6.05 -13.53
C LYS A 96 -10.69 6.17 -13.54
N TYR A 97 -11.36 5.34 -14.34
CA TYR A 97 -12.81 5.38 -14.51
C TYR A 97 -13.48 4.21 -13.79
N PRO A 98 -14.56 4.44 -13.03
CA PRO A 98 -15.44 3.37 -12.59
C PRO A 98 -16.16 2.80 -13.82
N SER A 99 -15.67 1.67 -14.32
CA SER A 99 -16.42 0.73 -15.16
C SER A 99 -17.73 0.34 -14.49
#